data_AF-A0A7S4HQU1-F1
#
_entry.id   AF-A0A7S4HQU1-F1
#
_cell.length_a   1.000
_cell.length_b   1.000
_cell.length_c   1.000
_cell.angle_alpha   90.00
_cell.angle_beta   90.00
_cell.angle_gamma   90.00
#
_symmetry.space_group_name_H-M   'P 1'
#
loop_
_entity.id
_entity.type
_entity.pdbx_description
1 polymer ?
#
loop_
_entity_poly.entity_id
_entity_poly.type
_entity_poly.pdbx_seq_one_letter_code
_entity_poly.pdbx_strand_id
1 'polypeptide(L)'
;KVRRRRRRNDGGGGGSGGGPVGEPLPPLSAPVRLSDHLDDLSPLSSERSALPAASRREEVLRSLDESRVLVVCGSTGCGKSTQVPQFLLEGMTAASQPTSRTNIIVTQPRRVAATSLAERVASERRCPPPGERGGEVGYSVRLARRVSPEARIVYCTVGVLLRMLVSPGESEEVPDEDGVPAEDRARMEGNAGGRKGDGEKPQSSPPPPPPLSHISHVVIDEVHERDLNTDFCLTLLRPLLSSNPAIRVILMSATASAELFVRYFRSSRLDIEPRVLTIPGRTFPVETRWLEECENMAGGERMEG
;
A
#
# COMPACT_ATOMS: atom_id res chain seq x y z
N LYS A 1 -31.76 -52.02 -16.14
CA LYS A 1 -31.89 -50.55 -16.00
C LYS A 1 -30.52 -49.96 -15.65
N VAL A 2 -29.70 -49.62 -16.64
CA VAL A 2 -28.41 -48.94 -16.45
C VAL A 2 -28.35 -47.81 -17.47
N ARG A 3 -28.58 -46.57 -17.04
CA ARG A 3 -28.61 -45.38 -17.90
C ARG A 3 -27.21 -44.74 -17.90
N ARG A 4 -26.51 -44.88 -19.03
CA ARG A 4 -25.31 -44.12 -19.38
C ARG A 4 -25.67 -42.63 -19.52
N ARG A 5 -25.14 -41.76 -18.64
CA ARG A 5 -25.19 -40.31 -18.80
C ARG A 5 -24.03 -39.87 -19.70
N ARG A 6 -24.37 -39.28 -20.85
CA ARG A 6 -23.44 -38.61 -21.77
C ARG A 6 -22.82 -37.39 -21.06
N ARG A 7 -21.50 -37.30 -21.08
CA ARG A 7 -20.75 -36.07 -20.78
C ARG A 7 -21.01 -35.07 -21.91
N ARG A 8 -21.48 -33.87 -21.58
CA ARG A 8 -21.33 -32.69 -22.43
C ARG A 8 -20.16 -31.89 -21.88
N ASN A 9 -19.33 -31.49 -22.83
CA ASN A 9 -18.09 -30.76 -22.68
C ASN A 9 -18.47 -29.30 -22.98
N ASP A 10 -18.63 -28.48 -21.94
CA ASP A 10 -18.83 -27.03 -22.11
C ASP A 10 -17.58 -26.33 -21.58
N GLY A 11 -16.83 -25.74 -22.50
CA GLY A 11 -15.67 -24.92 -22.22
C GLY A 11 -16.09 -23.66 -21.48
N GLY A 12 -15.61 -23.51 -20.24
CA GLY A 12 -15.69 -22.26 -19.49
C GLY A 12 -14.58 -21.33 -19.95
N GLY A 13 -14.92 -20.35 -20.79
CA GLY A 13 -14.05 -19.24 -21.15
C GLY A 13 -13.63 -18.44 -19.91
N GLY A 14 -12.34 -18.15 -19.81
CA GLY A 14 -11.79 -17.23 -18.82
C GLY A 14 -12.30 -15.82 -19.07
N GLY A 15 -13.23 -15.36 -18.24
CA GLY A 15 -13.63 -13.97 -18.16
C GLY A 15 -12.63 -13.20 -17.31
N SER A 16 -11.68 -12.52 -17.95
CA SER A 16 -10.89 -11.44 -17.35
C SER A 16 -11.83 -10.26 -17.06
N GLY A 17 -12.44 -10.26 -15.87
CA GLY A 17 -13.26 -9.14 -15.39
C GLY A 17 -12.37 -7.95 -15.05
N GLY A 18 -12.22 -7.01 -15.99
CA GLY A 18 -11.81 -5.66 -15.66
C GLY A 18 -12.88 -5.02 -14.78
N GLY A 19 -12.60 -4.89 -13.49
CA GLY A 19 -13.49 -4.17 -12.56
C GLY A 19 -13.67 -2.71 -13.00
N PRO A 20 -14.81 -2.08 -12.67
CA PRO A 20 -15.13 -0.73 -13.11
C PRO A 20 -14.11 0.30 -12.62
N VAL A 21 -13.91 1.31 -13.45
CA VAL A 21 -12.97 2.40 -13.24
C VAL A 21 -13.57 3.37 -12.21
N GLY A 22 -12.94 3.52 -11.05
CA GLY A 22 -13.26 4.63 -10.14
C GLY A 22 -13.68 4.25 -8.73
N GLU A 23 -13.94 2.97 -8.43
CA GLU A 23 -14.30 2.59 -7.07
C GLU A 23 -13.19 2.98 -6.08
N PRO A 24 -13.52 3.67 -4.95
CA PRO A 24 -12.59 3.76 -3.85
C PRO A 24 -12.21 2.35 -3.42
N LEU A 25 -11.01 2.18 -2.88
CA LEU A 25 -10.69 0.94 -2.20
C LEU A 25 -11.85 0.69 -1.20
N PRO A 26 -12.62 -0.42 -1.26
CA PRO A 26 -13.38 -0.87 -0.11
C PRO A 26 -12.48 -0.73 1.10
N PRO A 27 -13.04 -0.27 2.23
CA PRO A 27 -12.26 -0.15 3.45
C PRO A 27 -11.44 -1.43 3.58
N LEU A 28 -10.10 -1.32 3.67
CA LEU A 28 -9.27 -2.50 3.94
C LEU A 28 -9.95 -3.18 5.11
N SER A 29 -10.47 -4.38 4.86
CA SER A 29 -11.70 -4.83 5.52
C SER A 29 -11.62 -4.69 7.04
N ALA A 30 -12.79 -4.50 7.67
CA ALA A 30 -12.93 -4.46 9.12
C ALA A 30 -12.05 -5.53 9.78
N PRO A 31 -11.39 -5.22 10.90
CA PRO A 31 -10.22 -5.94 11.40
C PRO A 31 -10.50 -7.43 11.55
N VAL A 32 -10.11 -8.21 10.54
CA VAL A 32 -10.04 -9.66 10.67
C VAL A 32 -8.95 -9.91 11.71
N ARG A 33 -9.26 -10.69 12.76
CA ARG A 33 -8.19 -11.21 13.62
C ARG A 33 -7.19 -11.89 12.70
N LEU A 34 -5.91 -11.54 12.82
CA LEU A 34 -4.80 -12.23 12.16
C LEU A 34 -5.16 -13.72 12.19
N SER A 35 -5.50 -14.29 11.03
CA SER A 35 -5.99 -15.67 10.98
C SER A 35 -4.93 -16.57 11.62
N ASP A 36 -5.37 -17.66 12.24
CA ASP A 36 -4.56 -18.72 12.88
C ASP A 36 -3.54 -19.41 11.92
N HIS A 37 -3.30 -18.81 10.75
CA HIS A 37 -2.35 -19.21 9.70
C HIS A 37 -1.06 -18.40 9.70
N LEU A 38 -0.90 -17.42 10.60
CA LEU A 38 0.38 -16.72 10.79
C LEU A 38 1.35 -17.49 11.68
N ASP A 39 0.97 -18.64 12.24
CA ASP A 39 1.88 -19.50 12.99
C ASP A 39 3.01 -20.09 12.12
N ASP A 40 2.91 -19.98 10.78
CA ASP A 40 4.04 -20.16 9.87
C ASP A 40 4.72 -18.82 9.55
N LEU A 41 5.09 -18.05 10.59
CA LEU A 41 6.25 -17.15 10.51
C LEU A 41 7.51 -18.00 10.36
N SER A 42 7.57 -18.82 9.30
CA SER A 42 8.79 -19.53 8.93
C SER A 42 9.91 -18.50 8.89
N PRO A 43 11.11 -18.84 9.43
CA PRO A 43 12.25 -17.93 9.40
C PRO A 43 12.40 -17.36 8.00
N LEU A 44 12.68 -16.05 7.91
CA LEU A 44 12.93 -15.34 6.65
C LEU A 44 13.55 -16.31 5.64
N SER A 45 12.87 -16.54 4.51
CA SER A 45 13.38 -17.45 3.49
C SER A 45 14.85 -17.14 3.23
N SER A 46 15.66 -18.14 2.85
CA SER A 46 17.09 -17.94 2.61
C SER A 46 17.37 -16.72 1.70
N GLU A 47 16.49 -16.48 0.73
CA GLU A 47 16.50 -15.32 -0.15
C GLU A 47 16.26 -13.99 0.57
N ARG A 48 15.25 -13.92 1.46
CA ARG A 48 14.96 -12.72 2.27
C ARG A 48 16.10 -12.45 3.23
N SER A 49 16.59 -13.49 3.92
CA SER A 49 17.73 -13.41 4.85
C SER A 49 19.02 -12.92 4.19
N ALA A 50 19.18 -13.15 2.88
CA ALA A 50 20.34 -12.68 2.14
C ALA A 50 20.29 -11.18 1.80
N LEU A 51 19.13 -10.51 1.89
CA LEU A 51 19.03 -9.09 1.60
C LEU A 51 19.61 -8.24 2.73
N PRO A 52 20.36 -7.15 2.43
CA PRO A 52 20.91 -6.29 3.48
C PRO A 52 19.86 -5.74 4.45
N ALA A 53 18.65 -5.45 3.98
CA ALA A 53 17.53 -5.00 4.80
C ALA A 53 17.12 -5.98 5.90
N ALA A 54 17.30 -7.30 5.69
CA ALA A 54 16.92 -8.32 6.67
C ALA A 54 17.64 -8.14 8.01
N SER A 55 18.93 -7.81 7.97
CA SER A 55 19.74 -7.58 9.18
C SER A 55 19.29 -6.38 10.02
N ARG A 56 18.49 -5.47 9.44
CA ARG A 56 18.04 -4.23 10.07
C ARG A 56 16.58 -4.28 10.56
N ARG A 57 15.93 -5.45 10.53
CA ARG A 57 14.52 -5.63 10.92
C ARG A 57 14.21 -5.04 12.30
N GLU A 58 15.00 -5.39 13.32
CA GLU A 58 14.78 -4.92 14.68
C GLU A 58 14.98 -3.42 14.83
N GLU A 59 15.94 -2.83 14.09
CA GLU A 59 16.18 -1.39 14.10
C GLU A 59 15.05 -0.61 13.45
N VAL A 60 14.44 -1.13 12.38
CA VAL A 60 13.24 -0.55 11.77
C VAL A 60 12.11 -0.49 12.81
N LEU A 61 11.84 -1.61 13.50
CA LEU A 61 10.76 -1.69 14.48
C LEU A 61 11.01 -0.76 15.67
N ARG A 62 12.21 -0.79 16.26
CA ARG A 62 12.59 0.09 17.36
C ARG A 62 12.46 1.57 17.00
N SER A 63 12.86 1.95 15.79
CA SER A 63 12.76 3.34 15.34
C SER A 63 11.31 3.84 15.25
N LEU A 64 10.35 2.94 15.00
CA LEU A 64 8.91 3.26 14.94
C LEU A 64 8.21 3.27 16.29
N ASP A 65 8.85 2.71 17.32
CA ASP A 65 8.46 2.88 18.71
C ASP A 65 8.90 4.25 19.23
N GLU A 66 10.05 4.74 18.78
CA GLU A 66 10.63 6.03 19.18
C GLU A 66 10.06 7.23 18.43
N SER A 67 9.69 7.06 17.15
CA SER A 67 9.14 8.13 16.33
C SER A 67 8.05 7.66 15.40
N ARG A 68 7.11 8.58 15.13
CA ARG A 68 6.02 8.36 14.17
C ARG A 68 6.46 8.54 12.72
N VAL A 69 7.66 9.11 12.50
CA VAL A 69 8.24 9.30 11.17
C VAL A 69 9.61 8.62 11.11
N LEU A 70 9.78 7.69 10.17
CA LEU A 70 11.03 7.00 9.91
C LEU A 70 11.49 7.25 8.47
N VAL A 71 12.74 7.63 8.28
CA VAL A 71 13.41 7.72 6.98
C VAL A 71 14.37 6.55 6.85
N VAL A 72 14.10 5.65 5.90
CA VAL A 72 14.95 4.50 5.59
C VAL A 72 15.74 4.79 4.31
N CYS A 73 17.06 4.93 4.45
CA CYS A 73 17.98 5.11 3.35
C CYS A 73 18.69 3.79 3.03
N GLY A 74 19.04 3.57 1.76
CA GLY A 74 19.90 2.44 1.36
C GLY A 74 19.86 2.25 -0.14
N SER A 75 20.89 1.70 -0.76
CA SER A 75 20.97 1.60 -2.23
C SER A 75 19.79 0.84 -2.86
N THR A 76 19.61 0.97 -4.18
CA THR A 76 18.75 0.03 -4.91
C THR A 76 19.22 -1.41 -4.67
N GLY A 77 18.29 -2.37 -4.68
CA GLY A 77 18.59 -3.78 -4.42
C GLY A 77 18.85 -4.16 -2.95
N CYS A 78 18.90 -3.21 -2.01
CA CYS A 78 19.11 -3.56 -0.59
C CYS A 78 17.86 -4.18 0.08
N GLY A 79 16.70 -4.18 -0.59
CA GLY A 79 15.47 -4.83 -0.14
C GLY A 79 14.45 -3.95 0.59
N LYS A 80 14.60 -2.61 0.58
CA LYS A 80 13.66 -1.67 1.26
C LYS A 80 12.19 -1.93 0.89
N SER A 81 11.88 -1.83 -0.40
CA SER A 81 10.53 -1.86 -0.96
C SER A 81 9.79 -3.17 -0.72
N THR A 82 10.52 -4.29 -0.61
CA THR A 82 9.92 -5.60 -0.34
C THR A 82 9.90 -5.93 1.14
N GLN A 83 10.99 -5.66 1.87
CA GLN A 83 11.16 -6.17 3.22
C GLN A 83 10.61 -5.25 4.31
N VAL A 84 10.73 -3.92 4.18
CA VAL A 84 10.26 -2.99 5.22
C VAL A 84 8.77 -3.16 5.51
N PRO A 85 7.86 -3.19 4.51
CA PRO A 85 6.43 -3.43 4.77
C PRO A 85 6.15 -4.77 5.45
N GLN A 86 6.90 -5.81 5.11
CA GLN A 86 6.77 -7.13 5.74
C GLN A 86 7.22 -7.08 7.21
N PHE A 87 8.30 -6.37 7.54
CA PHE A 87 8.75 -6.20 8.92
C PHE A 87 7.68 -5.54 9.78
N LEU A 88 7.00 -4.51 9.24
CA LEU A 88 5.91 -3.82 9.95
C LEU A 88 4.75 -4.78 10.27
N LEU A 89 4.35 -5.59 9.29
CA LEU A 89 3.27 -6.57 9.47
C LEU A 89 3.65 -7.66 10.48
N GLU A 90 4.86 -8.20 10.39
CA GLU A 90 5.37 -9.26 11.26
C GLU A 90 5.61 -8.77 12.70
N GLY A 91 6.20 -7.59 12.87
CA GLY A 91 6.56 -7.03 14.17
C GLY A 91 5.34 -6.78 15.06
N MET A 92 4.22 -6.37 14.47
CA MET A 92 2.97 -6.15 15.20
C MET A 92 2.24 -7.45 15.54
N THR A 93 2.49 -8.52 14.79
CA THR A 93 1.95 -9.86 15.10
C THR A 93 2.66 -10.47 16.31
N ALA A 94 3.97 -10.25 16.44
CA ALA A 94 4.79 -10.83 17.51
C ALA A 94 4.58 -10.20 18.90
N ALA A 95 4.06 -8.96 18.99
CA ALA A 95 3.99 -8.21 20.24
C ALA A 95 2.87 -8.63 21.22
N SER A 96 2.15 -9.72 20.95
CA SER A 96 1.10 -10.33 21.81
C SER A 96 0.00 -9.37 22.32
N GLN A 97 -0.12 -8.15 21.79
CA GLN A 97 -1.24 -7.26 22.04
C GLN A 97 -2.25 -7.41 20.88
N PRO A 98 -3.40 -8.09 21.08
CA PRO A 98 -4.40 -8.34 20.05
C PRO A 98 -5.19 -7.09 19.63
N THR A 99 -4.66 -5.89 19.85
CA THR A 99 -5.28 -4.64 19.40
C THR A 99 -4.94 -4.40 17.93
N SER A 100 -5.71 -5.08 17.06
CA SER A 100 -6.46 -4.46 15.96
C SER A 100 -5.72 -3.44 15.06
N ARG A 101 -5.56 -3.80 13.77
CA ARG A 101 -5.45 -2.93 12.58
C ARG A 101 -4.06 -2.56 12.04
N THR A 102 -3.18 -3.53 11.78
CA THR A 102 -2.02 -3.28 10.90
C THR A 102 -2.45 -3.31 9.43
N ASN A 103 -2.78 -2.14 8.90
CA ASN A 103 -3.03 -1.92 7.49
C ASN A 103 -1.98 -0.92 6.95
N ILE A 104 -1.26 -1.36 5.92
CA ILE A 104 -0.06 -0.70 5.38
C ILE A 104 -0.34 -0.34 3.93
N ILE A 105 -0.20 0.94 3.58
CA ILE A 105 -0.12 1.38 2.19
C ILE A 105 1.33 1.67 1.84
N VAL A 106 1.76 1.20 0.67
CA VAL A 106 3.08 1.46 0.10
C VAL A 106 2.92 2.14 -1.24
N THR A 107 3.37 3.38 -1.37
CA THR A 107 3.32 4.06 -2.67
C THR A 107 4.52 3.73 -3.52
N GLN A 108 4.30 3.65 -4.83
CA GLN A 108 5.32 3.55 -5.86
C GLN A 108 5.10 4.65 -6.90
N PRO A 109 6.16 5.22 -7.50
CA PRO A 109 6.03 6.23 -8.53
C PRO A 109 5.40 5.66 -9.82
N ARG A 110 5.58 4.37 -10.08
CA ARG A 110 5.20 3.71 -11.33
C ARG A 110 4.22 2.56 -11.11
N ARG A 111 3.24 2.43 -12.02
CA ARG A 111 2.23 1.35 -12.00
C ARG A 111 2.88 -0.05 -12.01
N VAL A 112 3.85 -0.24 -12.91
CA VAL A 112 4.56 -1.52 -13.06
C VAL A 112 5.29 -1.91 -11.77
N ALA A 113 5.90 -0.94 -11.08
CA ALA A 113 6.57 -1.18 -9.81
C ALA A 113 5.58 -1.59 -8.70
N ALA A 114 4.42 -0.91 -8.59
CA ALA A 114 3.39 -1.29 -7.62
C ALA A 114 2.87 -2.72 -7.84
N THR A 115 2.59 -3.08 -9.10
CA THR A 115 2.09 -4.41 -9.45
C THR A 115 3.14 -5.49 -9.21
N SER A 116 4.37 -5.29 -9.70
CA SER A 116 5.43 -6.29 -9.57
C SER A 116 5.88 -6.50 -8.12
N LEU A 117 5.92 -5.44 -7.31
CA LEU A 117 6.24 -5.56 -5.88
C LEU A 117 5.14 -6.29 -5.11
N ALA A 118 3.87 -6.05 -5.41
CA ALA A 118 2.77 -6.78 -4.78
C ALA A 118 2.83 -8.28 -5.10
N GLU A 119 3.07 -8.64 -6.36
CA GLU A 119 3.24 -10.04 -6.78
C GLU A 119 4.47 -10.68 -6.14
N ARG A 120 5.60 -9.96 -6.12
CA ARG A 120 6.83 -10.41 -5.48
C ARG A 120 6.65 -10.66 -4.00
N VAL A 121 6.04 -9.74 -3.28
CA VAL A 121 5.84 -9.84 -1.82
C VAL A 121 4.80 -10.91 -1.50
N ALA A 122 3.75 -11.07 -2.31
CA ALA A 122 2.81 -12.20 -2.16
C ALA A 122 3.52 -13.55 -2.29
N SER A 123 4.40 -13.68 -3.29
CA SER A 123 5.22 -14.88 -3.50
C SER A 123 6.20 -15.13 -2.36
N GLU A 124 6.89 -14.10 -1.87
CA GLU A 124 7.81 -14.21 -0.72
C GLU A 124 7.09 -14.66 0.56
N ARG A 125 5.83 -14.22 0.75
CA ARG A 125 4.96 -14.61 1.88
C ARG A 125 4.26 -15.95 1.68
N ARG A 126 4.39 -16.57 0.50
CA ARG A 126 3.66 -17.80 0.12
C ARG A 126 2.14 -17.68 0.30
N CYS A 127 1.60 -16.48 0.12
CA CYS A 127 0.16 -16.25 0.12
C CYS A 127 -0.40 -16.31 -1.31
N PRO A 128 -1.73 -16.41 -1.47
CA PRO A 128 -2.37 -16.29 -2.78
C PRO A 128 -1.97 -15.00 -3.50
N PRO A 129 -1.96 -15.01 -4.85
CA PRO A 129 -1.70 -13.82 -5.66
C PRO A 129 -2.61 -12.64 -5.29
N PRO A 130 -2.20 -11.39 -5.59
CA PRO A 130 -2.98 -10.20 -5.28
C PRO A 130 -4.46 -10.31 -5.70
N GLY A 131 -5.39 -9.97 -4.81
CA GLY A 131 -6.82 -9.99 -5.09
C GLY A 131 -7.51 -11.37 -5.06
N GLU A 132 -6.78 -12.46 -4.85
CA GLU A 132 -7.37 -13.77 -4.59
C GLU A 132 -7.74 -13.92 -3.10
N ARG A 133 -8.73 -14.78 -2.82
CA ARG A 133 -9.23 -15.01 -1.46
C ARG A 133 -8.11 -15.52 -0.55
N GLY A 134 -7.95 -14.89 0.62
CA GLY A 134 -6.87 -15.22 1.56
C GLY A 134 -5.52 -14.61 1.20
N GLY A 135 -5.43 -13.79 0.14
CA GLY A 135 -4.22 -13.02 -0.16
C GLY A 135 -4.00 -11.90 0.87
N GLU A 136 -2.80 -11.78 1.42
CA GLU A 136 -2.46 -10.74 2.41
C GLU A 136 -1.86 -9.48 1.76
N VAL A 137 -1.54 -9.55 0.47
CA VAL A 137 -0.87 -8.49 -0.29
C VAL A 137 -1.73 -8.15 -1.50
N GLY A 138 -1.91 -6.86 -1.74
CA GLY A 138 -2.68 -6.36 -2.87
C GLY A 138 -2.00 -5.20 -3.59
N TYR A 139 -2.58 -4.80 -4.71
CA TYR A 139 -2.23 -3.52 -5.33
C TYR A 139 -3.43 -2.74 -5.85
N SER A 140 -3.27 -1.42 -5.93
CA SER A 140 -4.23 -0.51 -6.54
C SER A 140 -3.54 0.56 -7.35
N VAL A 141 -3.77 0.53 -8.66
CA VAL A 141 -3.22 1.49 -9.60
C VAL A 141 -4.34 2.00 -10.51
N ARG A 142 -4.07 3.03 -11.31
CA ARG A 142 -5.05 3.50 -12.30
C ARG A 142 -5.47 2.33 -13.22
N LEU A 143 -6.78 2.12 -13.35
CA LEU A 143 -7.42 1.07 -14.17
C LEU A 143 -7.16 -0.38 -13.74
N ALA A 144 -6.53 -0.64 -12.60
CA ALA A 144 -6.36 -2.01 -12.12
C ALA A 144 -6.30 -2.05 -10.59
N ARG A 145 -7.12 -2.93 -10.02
CA ARG A 145 -7.23 -3.12 -8.57
C ARG A 145 -7.30 -4.61 -8.27
N ARG A 146 -6.37 -5.10 -7.45
CA ARG A 146 -6.31 -6.49 -7.00
C ARG A 146 -6.02 -6.50 -5.50
N VAL A 147 -7.06 -6.29 -4.69
CA VAL A 147 -6.99 -6.21 -3.23
C VAL A 147 -8.12 -7.07 -2.65
N SER A 148 -7.76 -8.12 -1.94
CA SER A 148 -8.66 -9.01 -1.20
C SER A 148 -9.07 -8.37 0.14
N PRO A 149 -10.15 -8.84 0.78
CA PRO A 149 -10.49 -8.41 2.14
C PRO A 149 -9.37 -8.65 3.15
N GLU A 150 -8.61 -9.74 3.01
CA GLU A 150 -7.52 -10.12 3.91
C GLU A 150 -6.24 -9.28 3.72
N ALA A 151 -6.18 -8.45 2.66
CA ALA A 151 -4.99 -7.69 2.33
C ALA A 151 -4.61 -6.68 3.43
N ARG A 152 -3.37 -6.79 3.91
CA ARG A 152 -2.76 -5.91 4.92
C ARG A 152 -1.69 -5.01 4.34
N ILE A 153 -1.03 -5.44 3.27
CA ILE A 153 -0.06 -4.63 2.53
C ILE A 153 -0.68 -4.31 1.17
N VAL A 154 -0.88 -3.03 0.87
CA VAL A 154 -1.36 -2.60 -0.44
C VAL A 154 -0.35 -1.68 -1.09
N TYR A 155 0.20 -2.13 -2.22
CA TYR A 155 1.03 -1.30 -3.08
C TYR A 155 0.16 -0.44 -3.99
N CYS A 156 0.40 0.85 -4.07
CA CYS A 156 -0.38 1.73 -4.94
C CYS A 156 0.49 2.77 -5.63
N THR A 157 -0.03 3.43 -6.67
CA THR A 157 0.66 4.62 -7.19
C THR A 157 0.44 5.81 -6.27
N VAL A 158 1.38 6.76 -6.21
CA VAL A 158 1.23 8.00 -5.42
C VAL A 158 -0.09 8.71 -5.70
N GLY A 159 -0.51 8.80 -6.97
CA GLY A 159 -1.79 9.41 -7.35
C GLY A 159 -3.04 8.71 -6.78
N VAL A 160 -2.96 7.40 -6.49
CA VAL A 160 -4.06 6.66 -5.84
C VAL A 160 -4.14 7.05 -4.37
N LEU A 161 -3.01 7.15 -3.66
CA LEU A 161 -2.98 7.66 -2.29
C LEU A 161 -3.45 9.12 -2.19
N LEU A 162 -3.02 9.99 -3.12
CA LEU A 162 -3.46 11.38 -3.16
C LEU A 162 -4.98 11.51 -3.26
N ARG A 163 -5.62 10.70 -4.11
CA ARG A 163 -7.08 10.67 -4.22
C ARG A 163 -7.73 10.28 -2.89
N MET A 164 -7.18 9.28 -2.19
CA MET A 164 -7.71 8.88 -0.87
C MET A 164 -7.55 9.98 0.20
N LEU A 165 -6.49 10.79 0.11
CA LEU A 165 -6.23 11.88 1.06
C LEU A 165 -7.12 13.10 0.80
N VAL A 166 -7.39 13.42 -0.48
CA VAL A 166 -8.17 14.60 -0.88
C VAL A 166 -9.67 14.33 -0.87
N SER A 167 -10.10 13.13 -1.26
CA SER A 167 -11.50 12.72 -1.34
C SER A 167 -11.76 11.47 -0.49
N PRO A 168 -11.76 11.58 0.85
CA PRO A 168 -11.92 10.44 1.77
C PRO A 168 -13.30 9.76 1.78
N GLY A 169 -14.17 10.02 0.79
CA GLY A 169 -15.57 9.61 0.85
C GLY A 169 -16.35 9.57 -0.46
N GLU A 170 -15.72 9.56 -1.64
CA GLU A 170 -16.43 9.18 -2.88
C GLU A 170 -16.51 7.65 -2.97
N SER A 171 -17.13 7.02 -1.97
CA SER A 171 -17.86 5.79 -2.21
C SER A 171 -19.04 6.22 -3.06
N GLU A 172 -18.96 6.03 -4.38
CA GLU A 172 -20.20 5.99 -5.16
C GLU A 172 -21.09 4.96 -4.46
N GLU A 173 -22.21 5.43 -3.92
CA GLU A 173 -23.24 4.57 -3.35
C GLU A 173 -23.51 3.49 -4.40
N VAL A 174 -23.21 2.25 -4.05
CA VAL A 174 -23.56 1.09 -4.88
C VAL A 174 -25.07 1.20 -5.08
N PRO A 175 -25.57 1.37 -6.32
CA PRO A 175 -27.00 1.25 -6.53
C PRO A 175 -27.36 -0.18 -6.14
N ASP A 176 -28.24 -0.35 -5.15
CA ASP A 176 -28.92 -1.62 -4.94
C ASP A 176 -29.56 -2.05 -6.29
N GLU A 177 -29.69 -3.37 -6.50
CA GLU A 177 -30.04 -4.02 -7.79
C GLU A 177 -31.30 -3.49 -8.52
N ASP A 178 -32.03 -2.54 -7.94
CA ASP A 178 -33.22 -1.91 -8.50
C ASP A 178 -33.01 -0.52 -9.14
N GLY A 179 -31.80 0.06 -9.09
CA GLY A 179 -31.45 1.24 -9.90
C GLY A 179 -32.21 2.54 -9.59
N VAL A 180 -32.64 2.75 -8.34
CA VAL A 180 -33.31 3.99 -7.90
C VAL A 180 -32.48 4.71 -6.83
N PRO A 181 -32.07 5.97 -7.03
CA PRO A 181 -31.36 6.76 -6.01
C PRO A 181 -32.20 6.94 -4.73
N ALA A 182 -31.54 6.88 -3.56
CA ALA A 182 -32.20 6.97 -2.25
C ALA A 182 -33.00 8.28 -2.06
N GLU A 183 -32.60 9.36 -2.74
CA GLU A 183 -33.28 10.67 -2.70
C GLU A 183 -34.71 10.62 -3.28
N ASP A 184 -34.97 9.73 -4.23
CA ASP A 184 -36.29 9.58 -4.87
C ASP A 184 -37.28 8.76 -4.03
N ARG A 185 -36.80 7.88 -3.13
CA ARG A 185 -37.67 7.17 -2.17
C ARG A 185 -38.27 8.11 -1.13
N ALA A 186 -37.50 9.08 -0.65
CA ALA A 186 -37.97 10.08 0.32
C ALA A 186 -39.09 10.99 -0.26
N ARG A 187 -39.14 11.15 -1.59
CA ARG A 187 -40.24 11.86 -2.27
C ARG A 187 -41.50 11.01 -2.48
N MET A 188 -41.37 9.69 -2.55
CA MET A 188 -42.51 8.79 -2.71
C MET A 188 -43.23 8.45 -1.39
N GLU A 189 -42.55 8.54 -0.25
CA GLU A 189 -43.16 8.28 1.07
C GLU A 189 -43.87 9.50 1.70
N GLY A 190 -43.91 10.63 0.98
CA GLY A 190 -44.47 11.90 1.45
C GLY A 190 -45.99 12.08 1.34
N ASN A 191 -46.80 11.01 1.26
CA ASN A 191 -48.27 11.17 1.28
C ASN A 191 -49.00 10.08 2.08
N ALA A 192 -48.74 10.03 3.38
CA ALA A 192 -49.69 9.47 4.34
C ALA A 192 -49.73 10.37 5.58
N GLY A 193 -50.78 11.19 5.68
CA GLY A 193 -51.04 12.01 6.85
C GLY A 193 -51.19 11.16 8.12
N GLY A 194 -50.43 11.50 9.16
CA GLY A 194 -50.53 10.85 10.46
C GLY A 194 -49.77 11.62 11.53
N ARG A 195 -50.50 12.12 12.53
CA ARG A 195 -50.02 12.87 13.71
C ARG A 195 -48.90 12.14 14.48
N LYS A 196 -47.88 12.89 14.92
CA LYS A 196 -47.03 12.76 16.14
C LYS A 196 -45.90 13.79 15.96
N GLY A 197 -45.39 14.52 16.93
CA GLY A 197 -45.16 14.34 18.37
C GLY A 197 -43.89 15.17 18.64
N ASP A 198 -43.77 15.75 19.82
CA ASP A 198 -42.82 16.83 20.15
C ASP A 198 -41.36 16.58 19.72
N GLY A 199 -40.73 17.64 19.22
CA GLY A 199 -39.41 17.62 18.59
C GLY A 199 -38.27 17.24 19.53
N GLU A 200 -37.69 16.07 19.28
CA GLU A 200 -36.30 15.79 19.59
C GLU A 200 -35.42 16.37 18.48
N LYS A 201 -34.56 17.34 18.82
CA LYS A 201 -33.53 17.84 17.89
C LYS A 201 -32.68 16.67 17.40
N PRO A 202 -32.39 16.54 16.09
CA PRO A 202 -31.46 15.52 15.62
C PRO A 202 -30.11 15.74 16.30
N GLN A 203 -29.65 14.71 17.01
CA GLN A 203 -28.32 14.65 17.59
C GLN A 203 -27.30 14.92 16.48
N SER A 204 -26.40 15.89 16.70
CA SER A 204 -25.30 16.17 15.80
C SER A 204 -24.55 14.88 15.52
N SER A 205 -24.55 14.45 14.26
CA SER A 205 -23.79 13.27 13.83
C SER A 205 -22.33 13.43 14.25
N PRO A 206 -21.65 12.35 14.68
CA PRO A 206 -20.22 12.41 14.97
C PRO A 206 -19.47 12.89 13.72
N PRO A 207 -18.38 13.66 13.87
CA PRO A 207 -17.60 14.11 12.73
C PRO A 207 -17.15 12.90 11.89
N PRO A 208 -17.09 13.03 10.55
CA PRO A 208 -16.67 11.93 9.70
C PRO A 208 -15.29 11.44 10.15
N PRO A 209 -15.04 10.11 10.11
CA PRO A 209 -13.75 9.57 10.48
C PRO A 209 -12.64 10.22 9.63
N PRO A 210 -11.43 10.41 10.17
CA PRO A 210 -10.36 11.03 9.41
C PRO A 210 -10.08 10.22 8.12
N PRO A 211 -9.60 10.88 7.05
CA PRO A 211 -9.07 10.19 5.87
C PRO A 211 -8.15 9.05 6.30
N LEU A 212 -8.31 7.88 5.68
CA LEU A 212 -7.47 6.72 5.97
C LEU A 212 -7.58 6.21 7.43
N SER A 213 -8.73 6.37 8.10
CA SER A 213 -8.96 5.90 9.49
C SER A 213 -8.69 4.39 9.70
N HIS A 214 -8.71 3.61 8.63
CA HIS A 214 -8.38 2.19 8.64
C HIS A 214 -6.90 1.90 8.38
N ILE A 215 -6.05 2.91 8.16
CA ILE A 215 -4.62 2.75 7.84
C ILE A 215 -3.76 3.08 9.05
N SER A 216 -2.81 2.20 9.31
CA SER A 216 -1.84 2.34 10.41
C SER A 216 -0.49 2.88 9.95
N HIS A 217 -0.07 2.52 8.74
CA HIS A 217 1.23 2.88 8.18
C HIS A 217 1.07 3.37 6.75
N VAL A 218 1.69 4.50 6.46
CA VAL A 218 1.89 4.98 5.09
C VAL A 218 3.37 4.93 4.78
N VAL A 219 3.75 4.14 3.78
CA VAL A 219 5.12 4.04 3.28
C VAL A 219 5.19 4.77 1.96
N ILE A 220 6.02 5.81 1.88
CA ILE A 220 6.32 6.51 0.64
C ILE A 220 7.67 6.01 0.14
N ASP A 221 7.66 5.16 -0.89
CA ASP A 221 8.87 4.66 -1.52
C ASP A 221 9.42 5.60 -2.58
N GLU A 222 10.70 5.44 -2.91
CA GLU A 222 11.39 6.16 -3.99
C GLU A 222 11.32 7.69 -3.85
N VAL A 223 11.30 8.24 -2.62
CA VAL A 223 11.15 9.69 -2.38
C VAL A 223 12.26 10.55 -3.00
N HIS A 224 13.37 9.93 -3.40
CA HIS A 224 14.50 10.59 -4.07
C HIS A 224 14.24 10.91 -5.54
N GLU A 225 13.22 10.33 -6.18
CA GLU A 225 12.83 10.71 -7.54
C GLU A 225 12.29 12.16 -7.59
N ARG A 226 11.95 12.76 -6.44
CA ARG A 226 11.43 14.14 -6.30
C ARG A 226 10.29 14.45 -7.27
N ASP A 227 9.38 13.49 -7.43
CA ASP A 227 8.16 13.67 -8.22
C ASP A 227 7.19 14.64 -7.54
N LEU A 228 6.53 15.50 -8.34
CA LEU A 228 5.58 16.50 -7.86
C LEU A 228 4.44 15.89 -7.02
N ASN A 229 3.96 14.71 -7.40
CA ASN A 229 2.89 14.05 -6.66
C ASN A 229 3.38 13.57 -5.28
N THR A 230 4.63 13.13 -5.20
CA THR A 230 5.24 12.70 -3.93
C THR A 230 5.36 13.89 -2.98
N ASP A 231 5.85 15.04 -3.46
CA ASP A 231 5.97 16.26 -2.64
C ASP A 231 4.59 16.77 -2.17
N PHE A 232 3.58 16.72 -3.04
CA PHE A 232 2.21 17.06 -2.66
C PHE A 232 1.66 16.06 -1.62
N CYS A 233 1.95 14.77 -1.78
CA CYS A 233 1.55 13.75 -0.82
C CYS A 233 2.19 14.00 0.56
N LEU A 234 3.50 14.29 0.61
CA LEU A 234 4.19 14.67 1.85
C LEU A 234 3.60 15.92 2.50
N THR A 235 3.09 16.86 1.70
CA THR A 235 2.40 18.07 2.18
C THR A 235 1.07 17.72 2.87
N LEU A 236 0.29 16.80 2.29
CA LEU A 236 -0.98 16.33 2.86
C LEU A 236 -0.81 15.38 4.06
N LEU A 237 0.30 14.62 4.12
CA LEU A 237 0.58 13.73 5.25
C LEU A 237 0.86 14.47 6.56
N ARG A 238 1.34 15.72 6.51
CA ARG A 238 1.60 16.51 7.72
C ARG A 238 0.30 16.79 8.51
N PRO A 239 -0.76 17.40 7.93
CA PRO A 239 -2.05 17.52 8.60
C PRO A 239 -2.60 16.19 9.12
N LEU A 240 -2.42 15.10 8.37
CA LEU A 240 -2.87 13.76 8.78
C LEU A 240 -2.12 13.25 10.01
N LEU A 241 -0.80 13.46 10.09
CA LEU A 241 -0.01 13.15 11.29
C LEU A 241 -0.46 13.96 12.51
N SER A 242 -0.93 15.21 12.30
CA SER A 242 -1.46 16.07 13.37
C SER A 242 -2.80 15.55 13.89
N SER A 243 -3.70 15.15 12.99
CA SER A 243 -5.09 14.80 13.32
C SER A 243 -5.27 13.33 13.70
N ASN A 244 -4.36 12.44 13.28
CA ASN A 244 -4.41 11.01 13.58
C ASN A 244 -3.12 10.57 14.29
N PRO A 245 -3.09 10.48 15.63
CA PRO A 245 -1.89 10.10 16.38
C PRO A 245 -1.48 8.63 16.19
N ALA A 246 -2.38 7.78 15.68
CA ALA A 246 -2.12 6.36 15.48
C ALA A 246 -1.33 6.09 14.17
N ILE A 247 -1.40 6.99 13.19
CA ILE A 247 -0.73 6.79 11.90
C ILE A 247 0.78 7.02 12.04
N ARG A 248 1.54 6.15 11.39
CA ARG A 248 3.00 6.23 11.22
C ARG A 248 3.34 6.42 9.74
N VAL A 249 4.38 7.20 9.47
CA VAL A 249 4.87 7.47 8.10
C VAL A 249 6.30 6.96 7.97
N ILE A 250 6.55 6.22 6.89
CA ILE A 250 7.88 5.71 6.54
C ILE A 250 8.25 6.27 5.17
N LEU A 251 9.41 6.88 5.06
CA LEU A 251 9.96 7.36 3.79
C LEU A 251 11.11 6.45 3.39
N MET A 252 11.13 5.92 2.17
CA MET A 252 12.21 5.08 1.69
C MET A 252 12.94 5.75 0.52
N SER A 253 14.25 5.87 0.65
CA SER A 253 15.11 6.56 -0.32
C SER A 253 16.28 5.67 -0.75
N ALA A 254 16.58 5.62 -2.05
CA ALA A 254 17.79 4.97 -2.55
C ALA A 254 19.06 5.78 -2.29
N THR A 255 18.92 7.09 -2.06
CA THR A 255 20.02 8.04 -1.90
C THR A 255 20.11 8.58 -0.47
N ALA A 256 21.30 9.05 -0.11
CA ALA A 256 21.66 9.43 1.25
C ALA A 256 21.12 10.80 1.72
N SER A 257 20.30 11.51 0.94
CA SER A 257 19.78 12.83 1.35
C SER A 257 18.58 12.70 2.30
N ALA A 258 18.81 12.12 3.48
CA ALA A 258 17.81 11.98 4.53
C ALA A 258 17.50 13.34 5.19
N GLU A 259 18.48 14.24 5.22
CA GLU A 259 18.46 15.52 5.93
C GLU A 259 17.33 16.42 5.44
N LEU A 260 17.02 16.39 4.14
CA LEU A 260 15.92 17.14 3.56
C LEU A 260 14.59 16.75 4.21
N PHE A 261 14.33 15.44 4.35
CA PHE A 261 13.10 14.92 4.93
C PHE A 261 13.05 15.14 6.45
N VAL A 262 14.19 14.97 7.13
CA VAL A 262 14.29 15.27 8.57
C VAL A 262 13.95 16.74 8.81
N ARG A 263 14.58 17.67 8.07
CA ARG A 263 14.31 19.10 8.18
C ARG A 263 12.85 19.41 7.85
N TYR A 264 12.29 18.78 6.82
CA TYR A 264 10.91 18.95 6.44
C TYR A 264 9.98 18.56 7.61
N PHE A 265 10.11 17.38 8.22
CA PHE A 265 9.21 17.01 9.31
C PHE A 265 9.47 17.79 10.61
N ARG A 266 10.72 18.17 10.90
CA ARG A 266 11.04 19.07 12.03
C ARG A 266 10.49 20.49 11.87
N SER A 267 10.51 21.06 10.66
CA SER A 267 10.06 22.43 10.42
C SER A 267 8.54 22.60 10.47
N SER A 268 7.80 21.53 10.76
CA SER A 268 6.35 21.54 10.86
C SER A 268 5.93 21.76 12.32
N ARG A 269 4.70 22.26 12.55
CA ARG A 269 4.13 22.42 13.91
C ARG A 269 3.87 21.08 14.64
N LEU A 270 4.38 19.96 14.11
CA LEU A 270 4.06 18.61 14.56
C LEU A 270 4.89 18.14 15.77
N ASP A 271 5.98 18.81 16.13
CA ASP A 271 6.93 18.37 17.18
C ASP A 271 7.29 16.87 17.05
N ILE A 272 7.43 16.39 15.81
CA ILE A 272 7.86 15.02 15.51
C ILE A 272 9.33 15.08 15.11
N GLU A 273 10.15 14.37 15.86
CA GLU A 273 11.56 14.16 15.56
C GLU A 273 11.74 12.88 14.73
N PRO A 274 12.04 12.95 13.42
CA PRO A 274 12.12 11.76 12.56
C PRO A 274 13.35 10.92 12.89
N ARG A 275 13.21 9.59 12.90
CA ARG A 275 14.36 8.69 12.94
C ARG A 275 14.91 8.46 11.54
N VAL A 276 16.22 8.30 11.42
CA VAL A 276 16.90 7.95 10.17
C VAL A 276 17.60 6.61 10.36
N LEU A 277 17.36 5.68 9.45
CA LEU A 277 18.00 4.37 9.41
C LEU A 277 18.70 4.19 8.05
N THR A 278 19.96 3.77 8.07
CA THR A 278 20.71 3.45 6.84
C THR A 278 20.90 1.94 6.70
N ILE A 279 20.38 1.38 5.62
CA ILE A 279 20.57 -0.01 5.21
C ILE A 279 21.77 -0.04 4.25
N PRO A 280 22.84 -0.80 4.58
CA PRO A 280 24.01 -0.89 3.72
C PRO A 280 23.64 -1.55 2.38
N GLY A 281 24.23 -1.09 1.29
CA GLY A 281 24.08 -1.70 -0.03
C GLY A 281 25.04 -2.88 -0.22
N ARG A 282 24.69 -3.79 -1.13
CA ARG A 282 25.68 -4.67 -1.80
C ARG A 282 26.01 -4.02 -3.14
N THR A 283 27.24 -3.56 -3.30
CA THR A 283 27.74 -3.11 -4.60
C THR A 283 28.42 -4.29 -5.28
N PHE A 284 27.95 -4.65 -6.47
CA PHE A 284 28.73 -5.48 -7.38
C PHE A 284 29.65 -4.56 -8.19
N PRO A 285 30.88 -4.98 -8.52
CA PRO A 285 31.74 -4.18 -9.38
C PRO A 285 31.05 -4.00 -10.74
N VAL A 286 30.74 -2.74 -11.08
CA VAL A 286 30.23 -2.36 -12.40
C VAL A 286 31.38 -1.69 -13.14
N GLU A 287 31.82 -2.29 -14.23
CA GLU A 287 32.81 -1.67 -15.11
C GLU A 287 32.14 -0.50 -15.85
N THR A 288 32.65 0.71 -15.65
CA THR A 288 32.16 1.90 -16.36
C THR A 288 33.07 2.14 -17.54
N ARG A 289 32.50 2.12 -18.74
CA ARG A 289 33.22 2.45 -19.99
C ARG A 289 32.64 3.70 -20.60
N TRP A 290 33.52 4.54 -21.13
CA TRP A 290 33.15 5.79 -21.79
C TRP A 290 33.09 5.60 -23.31
N LEU A 291 32.49 6.56 -24.03
CA LEU A 291 32.25 6.44 -25.47
C LEU A 291 33.53 6.10 -26.26
N GLU A 292 34.66 6.73 -25.90
CA GLU A 292 35.98 6.51 -26.51
C GLU A 292 36.46 5.06 -26.39
N GLU A 293 36.15 4.40 -25.26
CA GLU A 293 36.49 3.00 -25.02
C GLU A 293 35.56 2.04 -25.79
N CYS A 294 34.31 2.46 -26.02
CA CYS A 294 33.34 1.72 -26.83
C CYS A 294 33.68 1.77 -28.32
N GLU A 295 34.11 2.92 -28.83
CA GLU A 295 34.50 3.10 -30.24
C GLU A 295 35.71 2.23 -30.62
N ASN A 296 36.68 2.11 -29.71
CA ASN A 296 37.87 1.26 -29.91
C ASN A 296 37.56 -0.25 -29.93
N MET A 297 36.47 -0.69 -29.30
CA MET A 297 36.01 -2.09 -29.39
C MET A 297 35.19 -2.36 -30.65
N ALA A 298 34.43 -1.38 -31.14
CA ALA A 298 33.62 -1.53 -32.35
C ALA A 298 34.43 -1.35 -33.65
N GLY A 299 35.60 -0.70 -33.59
CA GLY A 299 36.43 -0.35 -34.75
C GLY A 299 37.36 -1.45 -35.30
N GLY A 300 37.21 -2.70 -34.88
CA GLY A 300 38.11 -3.82 -35.24
C GLY A 300 38.05 -4.32 -36.69
N GLU A 301 37.12 -3.85 -37.52
CA GLU A 301 37.06 -4.20 -38.94
C GLU A 301 36.78 -2.96 -39.81
N ARG A 302 37.77 -2.07 -39.95
CA ARG A 302 37.87 -1.35 -41.23
C ARG A 302 38.46 -2.32 -42.23
N MET A 303 37.60 -2.94 -43.05
CA MET A 303 38.02 -3.60 -44.28
C MET A 303 38.84 -2.59 -45.10
N GLU A 304 40.15 -2.82 -45.17
CA GLU A 304 40.99 -2.20 -46.20
C GLU A 304 40.47 -2.70 -47.55
N GLY A 305 40.05 -1.74 -48.39
CA GLY A 305 39.58 -1.97 -49.75
C GLY A 305 40.71 -2.14 -50.76
#